data_AF-A0A9L0SEV9-F1
#
_entry.id   AF-A0A9L0SEV9-F1
#
_cell.length_a   1.000
_cell.length_b   1.000
_cell.length_c   1.000
_cell.angle_alpha   90.00
_cell.angle_beta   90.00
_cell.angle_gamma   90.00
#
_symmetry.space_group_name_H-M   'P 1'
#
loop_
_entity.id
_entity.type
_entity.pdbx_description
1 polymer ?
#
loop_
_entity_poly.entity_id
_entity_poly.type
_entity_poly.pdbx_seq_one_letter_code
_entity_poly.pdbx_strand_id
1 'polypeptide(L)'
;MLRSTSTVTLLSGGGARAPGAPSRRANVCRLRLTVPPENPVSEQSEKKIERKEQYPDLSNGEPARKLPQGVVYGVVRRSDQNQQKEMVVYGWSTNQLKEEMNYIKDVRATLEKVRKRMYGDYDEMRRKIRQLTQELSKTLVDVTLENSDIKDQIRNLQQTYEASMDKLREKQRQLEVAQVENKLLRMKVESSQEANAEVMREMTKKLYSQYEEKLHEEQQKHNAEKEALLEETNSFLKAIEEANKKMLAAEISLEEKDQRIGELDRLIERMEKERHQLQLQLLEHETEMSGEITDSDKERYQQLEEASASLRERIRHLDDMVHCQQKKVKQMVEEIMSHELFSRFSLRLVGR
;
A
#
# COMPACT_ATOMS: atom_id res chain seq x y z
N MET A 1 25.08 -29.28 8.29
CA MET A 1 26.03 -28.50 7.47
C MET A 1 26.07 -27.08 8.02
N LEU A 2 27.10 -26.80 8.83
CA LEU A 2 27.51 -25.46 9.23
C LEU A 2 28.57 -24.97 8.24
N ARG A 3 28.50 -23.71 7.82
CA ARG A 3 29.62 -22.90 7.30
C ARG A 3 29.32 -21.47 7.80
N SER A 4 29.98 -20.90 8.81
CA SER A 4 31.41 -20.63 9.01
C SER A 4 32.00 -19.86 7.81
N THR A 5 32.73 -18.74 7.91
CA THR A 5 33.17 -17.78 8.95
C THR A 5 34.07 -16.78 8.18
N SER A 6 34.11 -15.51 8.60
CA SER A 6 35.24 -14.54 8.56
C SER A 6 35.87 -14.16 7.20
N THR A 7 35.82 -12.90 6.74
CA THR A 7 36.63 -11.71 7.11
C THR A 7 38.14 -11.87 6.92
N VAL A 8 38.73 -11.00 6.05
CA VAL A 8 39.98 -10.21 6.17
C VAL A 8 40.26 -9.61 4.78
N THR A 9 40.55 -8.31 4.63
CA THR A 9 41.85 -7.72 4.21
C THR A 9 41.68 -6.18 4.28
N LEU A 10 42.22 -5.51 5.30
CA LEU A 10 43.49 -4.76 5.37
C LEU A 10 43.63 -3.51 4.47
N LEU A 11 43.59 -2.36 5.14
CA LEU A 11 44.40 -1.14 5.03
C LEU A 11 45.33 -1.01 3.81
N SER A 12 45.22 0.11 3.08
CA SER A 12 46.33 1.07 2.88
C SER A 12 45.88 2.19 1.92
N GLY A 13 45.68 3.39 2.46
CA GLY A 13 45.53 4.62 1.69
C GLY A 13 46.75 5.50 1.92
N GLY A 14 47.79 5.31 1.11
CA GLY A 14 48.99 6.11 1.14
C GLY A 14 49.67 6.16 -0.23
N GLY A 15 49.44 7.25 -0.96
CA GLY A 15 50.38 7.77 -1.96
C GLY A 15 50.11 7.49 -3.44
N ALA A 16 49.91 8.60 -4.16
CA ALA A 16 50.37 8.89 -5.52
C ALA A 16 49.36 8.89 -6.69
N ARG A 17 49.07 10.14 -7.12
CA ARG A 17 49.01 10.67 -8.51
C ARG A 17 48.13 9.96 -9.56
N ALA A 18 47.04 10.67 -9.91
CA ALA A 18 46.63 11.23 -11.23
C ALA A 18 46.64 10.32 -12.51
N PRO A 19 45.97 10.68 -13.64
CA PRO A 19 45.16 11.88 -13.94
C PRO A 19 43.79 11.57 -14.59
N GLY A 20 42.80 12.43 -14.39
CA GLY A 20 41.51 12.26 -15.08
C GLY A 20 40.43 13.22 -14.66
N ALA A 21 40.71 14.53 -14.68
CA ALA A 21 39.67 15.55 -14.54
C ALA A 21 39.88 16.60 -15.63
N PRO A 22 38.90 16.82 -16.53
CA PRO A 22 38.99 17.87 -17.53
C PRO A 22 38.83 19.24 -16.85
N SER A 23 39.98 19.84 -16.60
CA SER A 23 40.29 21.26 -16.67
C SER A 23 39.22 22.12 -17.38
N ARG A 24 38.36 22.81 -16.63
CA ARG A 24 37.84 24.11 -17.08
C ARG A 24 38.71 25.21 -16.48
N ARG A 25 39.79 25.51 -17.20
CA ARG A 25 40.50 26.78 -17.10
C ARG A 25 39.46 27.90 -17.16
N ALA A 26 39.50 28.81 -16.20
CA ALA A 26 38.94 30.12 -16.40
C ALA A 26 39.72 30.75 -17.56
N ASN A 27 39.06 30.86 -18.72
CA ASN A 27 39.60 31.57 -19.86
C ASN A 27 39.50 33.06 -19.53
N VAL A 28 40.49 33.61 -18.81
CA VAL A 28 40.67 35.06 -18.76
C VAL A 28 41.21 35.46 -20.12
N CYS A 29 40.31 35.81 -21.03
CA CYS A 29 40.67 36.44 -22.30
C CYS A 29 41.21 37.83 -21.98
N ARG A 30 42.53 37.97 -21.93
CA ARG A 30 43.17 39.29 -21.97
C ARG A 30 42.97 39.84 -23.38
N LEU A 31 41.94 40.65 -23.56
CA LEU A 31 41.73 41.41 -24.79
C LEU A 31 42.94 42.34 -24.98
N ARG A 32 43.78 42.02 -25.96
CA ARG A 32 44.81 42.93 -26.45
C ARG A 32 44.13 43.78 -27.52
N LEU A 33 43.82 45.04 -27.18
CA LEU A 33 43.41 46.05 -28.15
C LEU A 33 44.57 46.27 -29.11
N THR A 34 44.45 45.70 -30.30
CA THR A 34 45.35 46.00 -31.42
C THR A 34 44.57 46.97 -32.29
N VAL A 35 44.94 48.25 -32.25
CA VAL A 35 44.36 49.27 -33.12
C VAL A 35 44.89 49.01 -34.53
N PRO A 36 44.04 48.90 -35.56
CA PRO A 36 44.49 48.77 -36.94
C PRO A 36 45.04 50.12 -37.42
N PRO A 37 46.19 50.16 -38.12
CA PRO A 37 46.53 51.31 -38.93
C PRO A 37 45.76 51.22 -40.25
N GLU A 38 44.98 52.25 -40.54
CA GLU A 38 44.48 52.54 -41.89
C GLU A 38 45.69 52.89 -42.77
N ASN A 39 45.94 52.09 -43.80
CA ASN A 39 46.62 52.56 -45.01
C ASN A 39 45.57 53.25 -45.90
N PRO A 40 45.97 54.26 -46.68
CA PRO A 40 46.17 53.91 -48.08
C PRO A 40 47.59 54.15 -48.58
N VAL A 41 47.99 53.17 -49.38
CA VAL A 41 49.13 53.11 -50.29
C VAL A 41 49.04 54.26 -51.31
N SER A 42 50.13 55.01 -51.54
CA SER A 42 51.04 54.70 -52.65
C SER A 42 52.12 55.77 -52.81
N GLU A 43 53.36 55.33 -52.65
CA GLU A 43 54.53 55.94 -53.25
C GLU A 43 54.44 55.87 -54.78
N GLN A 44 54.86 56.94 -55.45
CA GLN A 44 55.94 56.96 -56.45
C GLN A 44 55.79 58.21 -57.33
N SER A 45 56.72 59.15 -57.17
CA SER A 45 57.66 59.52 -58.23
C SER A 45 58.40 60.80 -57.83
N GLU A 46 59.69 60.61 -57.59
CA GLU A 46 60.81 61.51 -57.83
C GLU A 46 60.49 62.79 -58.65
N LYS A 47 60.89 63.96 -58.14
CA LYS A 47 62.06 64.68 -58.66
C LYS A 47 62.33 66.00 -57.93
N LYS A 48 63.51 66.02 -57.33
CA LYS A 48 64.39 67.15 -57.00
C LYS A 48 64.61 68.05 -58.23
N ILE A 49 64.90 69.34 -57.99
CA ILE A 49 65.63 70.36 -58.78
C ILE A 49 64.94 71.70 -58.50
N GLU A 50 65.34 72.45 -57.46
CA GLU A 50 66.53 73.30 -57.42
C GLU A 50 66.48 74.45 -58.43
N ARG A 51 66.30 75.65 -57.86
CA ARG A 51 66.54 76.96 -58.51
C ARG A 51 67.89 76.95 -59.22
N LYS A 52 67.92 77.43 -60.47
CA LYS A 52 68.95 78.35 -60.99
C LYS A 52 68.50 78.90 -62.35
N GLU A 53 68.39 80.22 -62.44
CA GLU A 53 69.30 81.08 -63.21
C GLU A 53 69.04 81.02 -64.72
N GLN A 54 68.11 81.87 -65.15
CA GLN A 54 68.34 82.96 -66.12
C GLN A 54 69.45 82.72 -67.16
N TYR A 55 69.05 82.30 -68.36
CA TYR A 55 69.81 82.42 -69.61
C TYR A 55 69.70 83.84 -70.18
N PRO A 56 70.81 84.47 -70.61
CA PRO A 56 70.80 85.47 -71.66
C PRO A 56 71.54 84.92 -72.89
N ASP A 57 70.82 84.75 -74.00
CA ASP A 57 71.42 84.49 -75.32
C ASP A 57 71.29 85.77 -76.15
N LEU A 58 72.42 86.45 -76.35
CA LEU A 58 72.57 87.63 -77.20
C LEU A 58 73.23 87.18 -78.49
N SER A 59 72.48 87.20 -79.59
CA SER A 59 72.96 87.00 -80.96
C SER A 59 72.94 88.33 -81.73
N ASN A 60 73.98 88.50 -82.57
CA ASN A 60 74.51 89.69 -83.22
C ASN A 60 73.53 90.54 -84.06
N GLY A 61 73.83 91.85 -84.12
CA GLY A 61 73.43 92.73 -85.23
C GLY A 61 73.37 94.23 -84.90
N GLU A 62 74.49 94.94 -85.04
CA GLU A 62 74.53 96.41 -85.25
C GLU A 62 73.92 96.83 -86.61
N PRO A 63 73.69 98.12 -86.91
CA PRO A 63 73.37 99.25 -86.03
C PRO A 63 72.18 100.09 -86.56
N ALA A 64 71.46 100.82 -85.69
CA ALA A 64 70.55 101.89 -86.15
C ALA A 64 70.57 103.10 -85.22
N ARG A 65 71.37 104.09 -85.65
CA ARG A 65 71.25 105.55 -85.51
C ARG A 65 70.38 106.07 -84.35
N LYS A 66 71.04 106.75 -83.41
CA LYS A 66 70.41 107.60 -82.40
C LYS A 66 69.48 108.64 -83.05
N LEU A 67 68.24 108.71 -82.59
CA LEU A 67 67.31 109.84 -82.78
C LEU A 67 67.04 110.53 -81.43
N PRO A 68 66.73 111.84 -81.43
CA PRO A 68 66.85 112.70 -80.25
C PRO A 68 65.76 112.43 -79.19
N GLN A 69 66.15 112.62 -77.92
CA GLN A 69 65.28 112.53 -76.75
C GLN A 69 64.12 113.53 -76.85
N GLY A 70 62.88 113.04 -77.01
CA GLY A 70 61.67 113.88 -77.03
C GLY A 70 61.17 114.23 -75.62
N VAL A 71 60.64 115.44 -75.45
CA VAL A 71 59.81 115.86 -74.30
C VAL A 71 58.36 115.72 -74.73
N VAL A 72 57.51 115.10 -73.89
CA VAL A 72 56.09 114.94 -74.20
C VAL A 72 55.31 115.94 -73.37
N TYR A 73 54.50 116.75 -74.04
CA TYR A 73 53.64 117.73 -73.42
C TYR A 73 52.22 117.17 -73.31
N GLY A 74 51.78 116.94 -72.07
CA GLY A 74 50.39 116.59 -71.80
C GLY A 74 49.57 117.86 -71.60
N VAL A 75 48.54 118.05 -72.42
CA VAL A 75 47.59 119.15 -72.25
C VAL A 75 46.42 118.62 -71.46
N VAL A 76 46.47 118.81 -70.14
CA VAL A 76 45.37 118.41 -69.26
C VAL A 76 44.40 119.57 -69.20
N ARG A 77 43.19 119.37 -69.72
CA ARG A 77 42.13 120.38 -69.67
C ARG A 77 41.56 120.39 -68.26
N ARG A 78 42.09 121.25 -67.40
CA ARG A 78 41.50 121.53 -66.09
C ARG A 78 40.42 122.58 -66.30
N SER A 79 39.20 122.27 -65.86
CA SER A 79 38.15 123.27 -65.78
C SER A 79 38.14 123.74 -64.35
N ASP A 80 38.66 124.95 -64.09
CA ASP A 80 38.50 125.55 -62.78
C ASP A 80 37.05 126.05 -62.61
N GLN A 81 36.64 126.30 -61.36
CA GLN A 81 35.23 126.58 -61.00
C GLN A 81 34.59 127.76 -61.76
N ASN A 82 35.37 128.65 -62.38
CA ASN A 82 34.91 129.81 -63.16
C ASN A 82 34.80 129.59 -64.69
N GLN A 83 34.80 128.34 -65.17
CA GLN A 83 34.64 127.97 -66.60
C GLN A 83 35.64 128.60 -67.59
N GLN A 84 36.69 129.26 -67.13
CA GLN A 84 37.85 129.56 -67.95
C GLN A 84 38.64 128.26 -68.16
N LYS A 85 38.70 127.84 -69.42
CA LYS A 85 39.34 126.59 -69.82
C LYS A 85 40.83 126.84 -69.89
N GLU A 86 41.51 126.75 -68.75
CA GLU A 86 42.95 126.87 -68.69
C GLU A 86 43.60 125.57 -69.20
N MET A 87 44.36 125.71 -70.29
CA MET A 87 45.22 124.65 -70.78
C MET A 87 46.54 124.75 -70.05
N VAL A 88 46.69 123.96 -68.99
CA VAL A 88 47.97 123.82 -68.31
C VAL A 88 48.75 122.71 -69.01
N VAL A 89 49.88 123.10 -69.59
CA VAL A 89 50.76 122.21 -70.32
C VAL A 89 51.81 121.70 -69.35
N TYR A 90 51.73 120.42 -68.99
CA TYR A 90 52.75 119.77 -68.19
C TYR A 90 53.75 119.10 -69.12
N GLY A 91 55.02 119.51 -69.02
CA GLY A 91 56.12 118.91 -69.78
C GLY A 91 56.74 117.78 -68.97
N TRP A 92 56.70 116.56 -69.51
CA TRP A 92 57.39 115.42 -68.93
C TRP A 92 58.49 114.96 -69.87
N SER A 93 59.60 114.51 -69.29
CA SER A 93 60.57 113.76 -70.08
C SER A 93 59.92 112.44 -70.53
N THR A 94 60.29 111.98 -71.73
CA THR A 94 59.82 110.68 -72.26
C THR A 94 60.08 109.52 -71.30
N ASN A 95 61.10 109.61 -70.45
CA ASN A 95 61.41 108.63 -69.42
C ASN A 95 60.40 108.70 -68.24
N GLN A 96 60.10 109.90 -67.73
CA GLN A 96 59.17 110.09 -66.61
C GLN A 96 57.74 109.63 -66.95
N LEU A 97 57.23 109.98 -68.14
CA LEU A 97 55.90 109.55 -68.56
C LEU A 97 55.85 108.02 -68.78
N LYS A 98 56.95 107.43 -69.24
CA LYS A 98 57.07 105.98 -69.40
C LYS A 98 57.11 105.27 -68.04
N GLU A 99 57.80 105.84 -67.06
CA GLU A 99 57.82 105.36 -65.67
C GLU A 99 56.45 105.48 -65.01
N GLU A 100 55.77 106.61 -65.10
CA GLU A 100 54.40 106.80 -64.57
C GLU A 100 53.37 105.90 -65.27
N MET A 101 53.47 105.74 -66.60
CA MET A 101 52.62 104.81 -67.33
C MET A 101 52.90 103.36 -66.91
N ASN A 102 54.16 103.00 -66.67
CA ASN A 102 54.52 101.70 -66.13
C ASN A 102 54.00 101.53 -64.68
N TYR A 103 54.07 102.57 -63.85
CA TYR A 103 53.55 102.57 -62.48
C TYR A 103 52.03 102.38 -62.44
N ILE A 104 51.26 103.12 -63.26
CA ILE A 104 49.80 102.95 -63.35
C ILE A 104 49.44 101.55 -63.87
N LYS A 105 50.19 101.03 -64.85
CA LYS A 105 50.03 99.66 -65.34
C LYS A 105 50.29 98.64 -64.23
N ASP A 106 51.32 98.84 -63.43
CA ASP A 106 51.68 97.96 -62.31
C ASP A 106 50.65 98.03 -61.19
N VAL A 107 50.18 99.22 -60.81
CA VAL A 107 49.12 99.40 -59.80
C VAL A 107 47.81 98.76 -60.28
N ARG A 108 47.41 98.98 -61.54
CA ARG A 108 46.21 98.33 -62.11
C ARG A 108 46.37 96.81 -62.15
N ALA A 109 47.53 96.32 -62.56
CA ALA A 109 47.83 94.89 -62.56
C ALA A 109 47.82 94.31 -61.13
N THR A 110 48.27 95.07 -60.14
CA THR A 110 48.31 94.65 -58.73
C THR A 110 46.92 94.66 -58.11
N LEU A 111 46.11 95.70 -58.36
CA LEU A 111 44.71 95.77 -57.93
C LEU A 111 43.88 94.65 -58.57
N GLU A 112 44.08 94.35 -59.85
CA GLU A 112 43.38 93.23 -60.50
C GLU A 112 43.85 91.87 -59.94
N LYS A 113 45.13 91.73 -59.59
CA LYS A 113 45.65 90.55 -58.87
C LYS A 113 45.02 90.42 -57.47
N VAL A 114 44.84 91.52 -56.73
CA VAL A 114 44.18 91.53 -55.42
C VAL A 114 42.70 91.16 -55.57
N ARG A 115 41.99 91.77 -56.53
CA ARG A 115 40.59 91.47 -56.83
C ARG A 115 40.40 89.98 -57.14
N LYS A 116 41.19 89.42 -58.07
CA LYS A 116 41.12 88.00 -58.43
C LYS A 116 41.42 87.08 -57.25
N ARG A 117 42.40 87.43 -56.40
CA ARG A 117 42.68 86.69 -55.17
C ARG A 117 41.49 86.75 -54.20
N MET A 118 40.95 87.93 -53.93
CA MET A 118 39.80 88.10 -53.04
C MET A 118 38.55 87.33 -53.51
N TYR A 119 38.22 87.36 -54.80
CA TYR A 119 37.09 86.57 -55.33
C TYR A 119 37.38 85.07 -55.29
N GLY A 120 38.62 84.65 -55.57
CA GLY A 120 39.05 83.25 -55.43
C GLY A 120 38.92 82.74 -53.99
N ASP A 121 39.44 83.49 -53.02
CA ASP A 121 39.38 83.17 -51.59
C ASP A 121 37.93 83.16 -51.08
N TYR A 122 37.11 84.13 -51.51
CA TYR A 122 35.70 84.19 -51.17
C TYR A 122 34.94 82.99 -51.76
N ASP A 123 35.11 82.67 -53.04
CA ASP A 123 34.42 81.55 -53.67
C ASP A 123 34.89 80.20 -53.12
N GLU A 124 36.16 80.10 -52.71
CA GLU A 124 36.68 78.97 -51.95
C GLU A 124 36.04 78.85 -50.58
N MET A 125 35.88 79.96 -49.87
CA MET A 125 35.16 79.99 -48.59
C MET A 125 33.68 79.63 -48.78
N ARG A 126 32.99 80.12 -49.81
CA ARG A 126 31.61 79.69 -50.11
C ARG A 126 31.54 78.20 -50.40
N ARG A 127 32.50 77.64 -51.16
CA ARG A 127 32.58 76.20 -51.43
C ARG A 127 32.79 75.42 -50.14
N LYS A 128 33.73 75.84 -49.27
CA LYS A 128 33.98 75.23 -47.96
C LYS A 128 32.77 75.29 -47.04
N ILE A 129 32.09 76.43 -46.94
CA ILE A 129 30.86 76.57 -46.15
C ILE A 129 29.77 75.64 -46.67
N ARG A 130 29.55 75.57 -47.99
CA ARG A 130 28.58 74.63 -48.58
C ARG A 130 28.95 73.18 -48.32
N GLN A 131 30.22 72.81 -48.44
CA GLN A 131 30.71 71.46 -48.14
C GLN A 131 30.49 71.11 -46.68
N LEU A 132 30.92 71.96 -45.74
CA LEU A 132 30.72 71.75 -44.30
C LEU A 132 29.24 71.69 -43.92
N THR A 133 28.38 72.48 -44.55
CA THR A 133 26.94 72.44 -44.32
C THR A 133 26.34 71.13 -44.83
N GLN A 134 26.77 70.65 -46.00
CA GLN A 134 26.36 69.36 -46.55
C GLN A 134 26.85 68.20 -45.69
N GLU A 135 28.10 68.22 -45.26
CA GLU A 135 28.68 67.23 -44.34
C GLU A 135 27.91 67.19 -43.03
N LEU A 136 27.65 68.35 -42.40
CA LEU A 136 26.87 68.42 -41.17
C LEU A 136 25.44 67.87 -41.37
N SER A 137 24.80 68.18 -42.49
CA SER A 137 23.46 67.64 -42.78
C SER A 137 23.47 66.12 -42.98
N LYS A 138 24.51 65.57 -43.61
CA LYS A 138 24.70 64.12 -43.75
C LYS A 138 24.91 63.48 -42.37
N THR A 139 25.84 64.00 -41.58
CA THR A 139 26.11 63.50 -40.24
C THR A 139 24.87 63.56 -39.34
N LEU A 140 24.05 64.61 -39.43
CA LEU A 140 22.81 64.68 -38.65
C LEU A 140 21.81 63.58 -39.07
N VAL A 141 21.64 63.36 -40.37
CA VAL A 141 20.78 62.28 -40.88
C VAL A 141 21.31 60.91 -40.45
N ASP A 142 22.61 60.67 -40.60
CA ASP A 142 23.27 59.41 -40.18
C ASP A 142 23.05 59.16 -38.68
N VAL A 143 23.28 60.17 -37.84
CA VAL A 143 23.04 60.09 -36.39
C VAL A 143 21.56 59.85 -36.07
N THR A 144 20.62 60.42 -36.83
CA THR A 144 19.18 60.14 -36.60
C THR A 144 18.80 58.72 -36.96
N LEU A 145 19.37 58.16 -38.04
CA LEU A 145 19.14 56.78 -38.46
C LEU A 145 19.74 55.79 -37.46
N GLU A 146 20.98 56.03 -37.02
CA GLU A 146 21.62 55.22 -35.98
C GLU A 146 20.81 55.25 -34.66
N ASN A 147 20.28 56.42 -34.27
CA ASN A 147 19.41 56.52 -33.10
C ASN A 147 18.08 55.78 -33.27
N SER A 148 17.50 55.70 -34.48
CA SER A 148 16.32 54.85 -34.71
C SER A 148 16.66 53.36 -34.63
N ASP A 149 17.80 52.93 -35.20
CA ASP A 149 18.25 51.54 -35.15
C ASP A 149 18.52 51.10 -33.71
N ILE A 150 19.19 51.95 -32.92
CA ILE A 150 19.42 51.71 -31.49
C ILE A 150 18.10 51.59 -30.73
N LYS A 151 17.12 52.46 -31.00
CA LYS A 151 15.79 52.37 -30.38
C LYS A 151 15.08 51.08 -30.74
N ASP A 152 15.18 50.62 -31.98
CA ASP A 152 14.57 49.37 -32.43
C ASP A 152 15.24 48.15 -31.80
N GLN A 153 16.57 48.16 -31.70
CA GLN A 153 17.30 47.13 -30.97
C GLN A 153 16.91 47.09 -29.48
N ILE A 154 16.76 48.24 -28.83
CA ILE A 154 16.29 48.31 -27.44
C ILE A 154 14.88 47.72 -27.31
N ARG A 155 13.95 48.07 -28.22
CA ARG A 155 12.59 47.50 -28.22
C ARG A 155 12.60 46.00 -28.43
N ASN A 156 13.39 45.50 -29.36
CA ASN A 156 13.51 44.06 -29.62
C ASN A 156 14.10 43.32 -28.42
N LEU A 157 15.13 43.88 -27.77
CA LEU A 157 15.70 43.31 -26.55
C LEU A 157 14.70 43.30 -25.39
N GLN A 158 13.91 44.38 -25.23
CA GLN A 158 12.86 44.45 -24.23
C GLN A 158 11.77 43.41 -24.48
N GLN A 159 11.28 43.28 -25.71
CA GLN A 159 10.26 42.29 -26.08
C GLN A 159 10.74 40.84 -25.90
N THR A 160 11.99 40.56 -26.28
CA THR A 160 12.56 39.20 -26.11
C THR A 160 12.79 38.87 -24.64
N TYR A 161 13.20 39.85 -23.84
CA TYR A 161 13.29 39.71 -22.38
C TYR A 161 11.92 39.46 -21.76
N GLU A 162 10.91 40.25 -22.11
CA GLU A 162 9.54 40.11 -21.61
C GLU A 162 8.94 38.74 -21.97
N ALA A 163 9.05 38.31 -23.23
CA ALA A 163 8.61 36.99 -23.66
C ALA A 163 9.34 35.84 -22.94
N SER A 164 10.61 36.02 -22.59
CA SER A 164 11.37 35.05 -21.79
C SER A 164 10.87 34.99 -20.34
N MET A 165 10.59 36.14 -19.74
CA MET A 165 10.04 36.23 -18.39
C MET A 165 8.63 35.62 -18.30
N ASP A 166 7.78 35.82 -19.29
CA ASP A 166 6.45 35.20 -19.32
C ASP A 166 6.52 33.69 -19.51
N LYS A 167 7.43 33.20 -20.35
CA LYS A 167 7.72 31.76 -20.44
C LYS A 167 8.19 31.19 -19.11
N LEU A 168 9.04 31.91 -18.36
CA LEU A 168 9.51 31.49 -17.04
C LEU A 168 8.35 31.43 -16.04
N ARG A 169 7.48 32.44 -16.02
CA ARG A 169 6.28 32.47 -15.15
C ARG A 169 5.33 31.32 -15.46
N GLU A 170 5.07 31.03 -16.73
CA GLU A 170 4.20 29.91 -17.11
C GLU A 170 4.84 28.56 -16.74
N LYS A 171 6.17 28.42 -16.90
CA LYS A 171 6.88 27.22 -16.44
C LYS A 171 6.83 27.05 -14.93
N GLN A 172 6.93 28.14 -14.18
CA GLN A 172 6.75 28.15 -12.73
C GLN A 172 5.33 27.71 -12.35
N ARG A 173 4.30 28.20 -13.04
CA ARG A 173 2.91 27.79 -12.81
C ARG A 173 2.68 26.31 -13.10
N GLN A 174 3.24 25.80 -14.20
CA GLN A 174 3.17 24.37 -14.55
C GLN A 174 3.85 23.50 -13.48
N LEU A 175 4.99 23.95 -12.96
CA LEU A 175 5.70 23.26 -11.89
C LEU A 175 4.87 23.23 -10.60
N GLU A 176 4.20 24.32 -10.23
CA GLU A 176 3.30 24.38 -9.07
C GLU A 176 2.10 23.43 -9.21
N VAL A 177 1.46 23.40 -10.38
CA VAL A 177 0.36 22.46 -10.67
C VAL A 177 0.85 21.01 -10.54
N ALA A 178 1.99 20.69 -11.15
CA ALA A 178 2.58 19.36 -11.07
C ALA A 178 2.98 18.99 -9.63
N GLN A 179 3.43 19.96 -8.82
CA GLN A 179 3.74 19.72 -7.41
C GLN A 179 2.49 19.42 -6.58
N VAL A 180 1.39 20.14 -6.81
CA VAL A 180 0.11 19.86 -6.13
C VAL A 180 -0.44 18.49 -6.53
N GLU A 181 -0.40 18.16 -7.82
CA GLU A 181 -0.82 16.85 -8.31
C GLU A 181 0.02 15.72 -7.71
N ASN A 182 1.35 15.87 -7.68
CA ASN A 182 2.23 14.89 -7.03
C ASN A 182 1.92 14.72 -5.54
N LYS A 183 1.64 15.81 -4.81
CA LYS A 183 1.21 15.73 -3.40
C LYS A 183 -0.11 14.98 -3.26
N LEU A 184 -1.08 15.26 -4.13
CA LEU A 184 -2.37 14.58 -4.10
C LEU A 184 -2.25 13.09 -4.42
N LEU A 185 -1.47 12.74 -5.45
CA LEU A 185 -1.21 11.33 -5.80
C LEU A 185 -0.52 10.60 -4.65
N ARG A 186 0.45 11.24 -3.99
CA ARG A 186 1.12 10.68 -2.82
C ARG A 186 0.12 10.40 -1.69
N MET A 187 -0.72 11.38 -1.34
CA MET A 187 -1.78 11.17 -0.34
C MET A 187 -2.76 10.05 -0.74
N LYS A 188 -3.12 9.94 -2.02
CA LYS A 188 -4.03 8.90 -2.50
C LYS A 188 -3.40 7.51 -2.42
N VAL A 189 -2.11 7.39 -2.76
CA VAL A 189 -1.35 6.15 -2.63
C VAL A 189 -1.23 5.77 -1.15
N GLU A 190 -0.87 6.71 -0.27
CA GLU A 190 -0.77 6.48 1.18
C GLU A 190 -2.13 6.04 1.76
N SER A 191 -3.23 6.72 1.40
CA SER A 191 -4.58 6.35 1.85
C SER A 191 -5.02 4.97 1.33
N SER A 192 -4.74 4.64 0.06
CA SER A 192 -5.04 3.31 -0.49
C SER A 192 -4.18 2.23 0.14
N GLN A 193 -2.91 2.51 0.42
CA GLN A 193 -2.00 1.57 1.06
C GLN A 193 -2.42 1.30 2.51
N GLU A 194 -2.84 2.34 3.23
CA GLU A 194 -3.34 2.22 4.60
C GLU A 194 -4.63 1.39 4.66
N ALA A 195 -5.59 1.64 3.76
CA ALA A 195 -6.81 0.85 3.67
C ALA A 195 -6.52 -0.64 3.38
N ASN A 196 -5.57 -0.92 2.49
CA ASN A 196 -5.15 -2.30 2.20
C ASN A 196 -4.45 -2.95 3.41
N ALA A 197 -3.62 -2.22 4.14
CA ALA A 197 -2.97 -2.70 5.36
C ALA A 197 -4.00 -3.01 6.45
N GLU A 198 -5.02 -2.15 6.61
CA GLU A 198 -6.11 -2.36 7.57
C GLU A 198 -6.88 -3.66 7.27
N VAL A 199 -7.23 -3.93 6.02
CA VAL A 199 -7.90 -5.19 5.64
C VAL A 199 -7.07 -6.42 6.02
N MET A 200 -5.75 -6.39 5.80
CA MET A 200 -4.85 -7.47 6.21
C MET A 200 -4.75 -7.59 7.73
N ARG A 201 -4.71 -6.46 8.47
CA ARG A 201 -4.72 -6.44 9.94
C ARG A 201 -6.03 -7.02 10.49
N GLU A 202 -7.18 -6.65 9.93
CA GLU A 202 -8.48 -7.19 10.32
C GLU A 202 -8.62 -8.68 10.01
N MET A 203 -8.19 -9.12 8.83
CA MET A 203 -8.22 -10.53 8.45
C MET A 203 -7.35 -11.35 9.40
N THR A 204 -6.15 -10.84 9.73
CA THR A 204 -5.24 -11.47 10.70
C THR A 204 -5.89 -11.56 12.07
N LYS A 205 -6.48 -10.46 12.56
CA LYS A 205 -7.19 -10.42 13.86
C LYS A 205 -8.35 -11.42 13.91
N LYS A 206 -9.18 -11.48 12.85
CA LYS A 206 -10.29 -12.44 12.76
C LYS A 206 -9.80 -13.88 12.79
N LEU A 207 -8.70 -14.17 12.07
CA LEU A 207 -8.13 -15.51 12.05
C LEU A 207 -7.61 -15.92 13.43
N TYR A 208 -6.88 -15.04 14.12
CA TYR A 208 -6.42 -15.31 15.49
C TYR A 208 -7.59 -15.48 16.47
N SER A 209 -8.59 -14.60 16.43
CA SER A 209 -9.80 -14.71 17.28
C SER A 209 -10.50 -16.05 17.07
N GLN A 210 -10.65 -16.49 15.81
CA GLN A 210 -11.26 -17.79 15.50
C GLN A 210 -10.43 -18.97 16.02
N TYR A 211 -9.10 -18.89 16.00
CA TYR A 211 -8.25 -19.94 16.55
C TYR A 211 -8.31 -19.97 18.08
N GLU A 212 -8.29 -18.81 18.73
CA GLU A 212 -8.41 -18.69 20.18
C GLU A 212 -9.78 -19.18 20.67
N GLU A 213 -10.87 -18.80 19.98
CA GLU A 213 -12.22 -19.27 20.27
C GLU A 213 -12.32 -20.79 20.14
N LYS A 214 -11.85 -21.38 19.04
CA LYS A 214 -11.84 -22.85 18.86
C LYS A 214 -11.02 -23.56 19.92
N LEU A 215 -9.86 -23.02 20.28
CA LEU A 215 -9.04 -23.59 21.34
C LEU A 215 -9.78 -23.56 22.67
N HIS A 216 -10.47 -22.45 22.97
CA HIS A 216 -11.23 -22.30 24.20
C HIS A 216 -12.45 -23.23 24.24
N GLU A 217 -13.18 -23.35 23.14
CA GLU A 217 -14.33 -24.27 23.01
C GLU A 217 -13.92 -25.73 23.23
N GLU A 218 -12.84 -26.19 22.59
CA GLU A 218 -12.37 -27.57 22.76
C GLU A 218 -11.86 -27.81 24.19
N GLN A 219 -11.18 -26.83 24.80
CA GLN A 219 -10.77 -26.92 26.20
C GLN A 219 -11.98 -26.99 27.15
N GLN A 220 -13.04 -26.21 26.89
CA GLN A 220 -14.27 -26.25 27.67
C GLN A 220 -14.99 -27.59 27.53
N LYS A 221 -15.09 -28.14 26.30
CA LYS A 221 -15.67 -29.47 26.07
C LYS A 221 -14.89 -30.56 26.81
N HIS A 222 -13.58 -30.58 26.67
CA HIS A 222 -12.73 -31.54 27.38
C HIS A 222 -12.89 -31.43 28.90
N ASN A 223 -12.97 -30.21 29.45
CA ASN A 223 -13.20 -30.02 30.88
C ASN A 223 -14.60 -30.51 31.31
N ALA A 224 -15.63 -30.22 30.52
CA ALA A 224 -16.99 -30.70 30.78
C ALA A 224 -17.08 -32.24 30.71
N GLU A 225 -16.42 -32.89 29.74
CA GLU A 225 -16.34 -34.35 29.64
C GLU A 225 -15.62 -34.95 30.84
N LYS A 226 -14.50 -34.33 31.27
CA LYS A 226 -13.78 -34.74 32.47
C LYS A 226 -14.67 -34.64 33.71
N GLU A 227 -15.40 -33.54 33.87
CA GLU A 227 -16.33 -33.35 34.99
C GLU A 227 -17.47 -34.38 34.98
N ALA A 228 -18.07 -34.63 33.81
CA ALA A 228 -19.12 -35.64 33.66
C ALA A 228 -18.63 -37.06 34.04
N LEU A 229 -17.44 -37.45 33.57
CA LEU A 229 -16.84 -38.75 33.93
C LEU A 229 -16.51 -38.85 35.43
N LEU A 230 -16.06 -37.74 36.04
CA LEU A 230 -15.84 -37.69 37.48
C LEU A 230 -17.15 -37.84 38.26
N GLU A 231 -18.24 -37.20 37.80
CA GLU A 231 -19.57 -37.35 38.40
C GLU A 231 -20.10 -38.79 38.28
N GLU A 232 -19.94 -39.43 37.11
CA GLU A 232 -20.34 -40.82 36.90
C GLU A 232 -19.57 -41.77 37.82
N THR A 233 -18.25 -41.57 37.93
CA THR A 233 -17.38 -42.34 38.84
C THR A 233 -17.81 -42.17 40.30
N ASN A 234 -18.11 -40.94 40.71
CA ASN A 234 -18.60 -40.66 42.07
C ASN A 234 -19.98 -41.28 42.34
N SER A 235 -20.85 -41.34 41.34
CA SER A 235 -22.14 -42.01 41.43
C SER A 235 -21.98 -43.52 41.65
N PHE A 236 -21.11 -44.17 40.86
CA PHE A 236 -20.80 -45.59 41.06
C PHE A 236 -20.16 -45.86 42.41
N LEU A 237 -19.24 -45.01 42.86
CA LEU A 237 -18.61 -45.14 44.17
C LEU A 237 -19.65 -45.09 45.30
N LYS A 238 -20.60 -44.13 45.25
CA LYS A 238 -21.71 -44.06 46.22
C LYS A 238 -22.61 -45.29 46.17
N ALA A 239 -22.96 -45.79 44.98
CA ALA A 239 -23.77 -46.99 44.84
C ALA A 239 -23.09 -48.24 45.42
N ILE A 240 -21.77 -48.38 45.22
CA ILE A 240 -20.97 -49.45 45.81
C ILE A 240 -20.92 -49.31 47.34
N GLU A 241 -20.71 -48.10 47.86
CA GLU A 241 -20.73 -47.86 49.31
C GLU A 241 -22.09 -48.22 49.94
N GLU A 242 -23.20 -47.88 49.29
CA GLU A 242 -24.54 -48.22 49.75
C GLU A 242 -24.81 -49.73 49.68
N ALA A 243 -24.37 -50.40 48.60
CA ALA A 243 -24.48 -51.86 48.48
C ALA A 243 -23.66 -52.56 49.56
N ASN A 244 -22.44 -52.10 49.83
CA ASN A 244 -21.60 -52.63 50.90
C ASN A 244 -22.26 -52.44 52.29
N LYS A 245 -22.87 -51.28 52.56
CA LYS A 245 -23.63 -51.07 53.80
C LYS A 245 -24.79 -52.05 53.95
N LYS A 246 -25.56 -52.28 52.88
CA LYS A 246 -26.68 -53.24 52.87
C LYS A 246 -26.19 -54.68 53.05
N MET A 247 -25.08 -55.04 52.41
CA MET A 247 -24.44 -56.35 52.54
C MET A 247 -24.02 -56.60 53.98
N LEU A 248 -23.32 -55.67 54.62
CA LEU A 248 -22.91 -55.79 56.03
C LEU A 248 -24.11 -55.94 56.97
N ALA A 249 -25.19 -55.19 56.73
CA ALA A 249 -26.42 -55.35 57.52
C ALA A 249 -27.07 -56.73 57.34
N ALA A 250 -27.08 -57.25 56.11
CA ALA A 250 -27.57 -58.60 55.83
C ALA A 250 -26.68 -59.69 56.45
N GLU A 251 -25.36 -59.50 56.45
CA GLU A 251 -24.38 -60.39 57.06
C GLU A 251 -24.58 -60.48 58.58
N ILE A 252 -24.77 -59.34 59.26
CA ILE A 252 -25.09 -59.33 60.70
C ILE A 252 -26.41 -60.05 60.98
N SER A 253 -27.46 -59.80 60.19
CA SER A 253 -28.75 -60.48 60.37
C SER A 253 -28.68 -62.00 60.10
N LEU A 254 -27.80 -62.42 59.19
CA LEU A 254 -27.56 -63.83 58.90
C LEU A 254 -26.84 -64.50 60.07
N GLU A 255 -25.81 -63.86 60.61
CA GLU A 255 -25.08 -64.33 61.79
C GLU A 255 -26.01 -64.50 63.01
N GLU A 256 -26.94 -63.55 63.25
CA GLU A 256 -27.96 -63.68 64.30
C GLU A 256 -28.87 -64.90 64.09
N LYS A 257 -29.26 -65.19 62.84
CA LYS A 257 -30.06 -66.37 62.50
C LYS A 257 -29.28 -67.65 62.68
N ASP A 258 -28.01 -67.69 62.29
CA ASP A 258 -27.14 -68.85 62.46
C ASP A 258 -26.92 -69.16 63.94
N GLN A 259 -26.76 -68.13 64.78
CA GLN A 259 -26.75 -68.29 66.23
C GLN A 259 -28.05 -68.92 66.75
N ARG A 260 -29.20 -68.46 66.26
CA ARG A 260 -30.51 -69.03 66.63
C ARG A 260 -30.68 -70.47 66.16
N ILE A 261 -30.23 -70.80 64.95
CA ILE A 261 -30.22 -72.18 64.44
C ILE A 261 -29.37 -73.05 65.37
N GLY A 262 -28.16 -72.61 65.73
CA GLY A 262 -27.30 -73.34 66.67
C GLY A 262 -27.93 -73.55 68.05
N GLU A 263 -28.76 -72.63 68.55
CA GLU A 263 -29.55 -72.86 69.78
C GLU A 263 -30.61 -73.96 69.60
N LEU A 264 -31.31 -73.95 68.47
CA LEU A 264 -32.33 -74.96 68.15
C LEU A 264 -31.70 -76.34 67.96
N ASP A 265 -30.56 -76.46 67.28
CA ASP A 265 -29.86 -77.74 67.09
C ASP A 265 -29.46 -78.36 68.43
N ARG A 266 -28.94 -77.56 69.38
CA ARG A 266 -28.63 -78.03 70.74
C ARG A 266 -29.87 -78.48 71.50
N LEU A 267 -31.03 -77.85 71.27
CA LEU A 267 -32.29 -78.29 71.85
C LEU A 267 -32.74 -79.62 71.25
N ILE A 268 -32.69 -79.74 69.91
CA ILE A 268 -33.02 -80.96 69.18
C ILE A 268 -32.14 -82.11 69.68
N GLU A 269 -30.83 -81.91 69.81
CA GLU A 269 -29.91 -82.94 70.32
C GLU A 269 -30.30 -83.43 71.72
N ARG A 270 -30.73 -82.52 72.62
CA ARG A 270 -31.22 -82.91 73.97
C ARG A 270 -32.53 -83.70 73.89
N MET A 271 -33.48 -83.25 73.07
CA MET A 271 -34.74 -83.95 72.86
C MET A 271 -34.53 -85.32 72.22
N GLU A 272 -33.58 -85.44 71.30
CA GLU A 272 -33.21 -86.72 70.69
C GLU A 272 -32.62 -87.67 71.72
N LYS A 273 -31.69 -87.21 72.57
CA LYS A 273 -31.14 -88.04 73.66
C LYS A 273 -32.24 -88.53 74.60
N GLU A 274 -33.15 -87.64 75.01
CA GLU A 274 -34.32 -88.00 75.83
C GLU A 274 -35.22 -89.01 75.12
N ARG A 275 -35.53 -88.81 73.83
CA ARG A 275 -36.30 -89.76 73.04
C ARG A 275 -35.64 -91.14 73.00
N HIS A 276 -34.34 -91.21 72.72
CA HIS A 276 -33.61 -92.49 72.70
C HIS A 276 -33.62 -93.15 74.08
N GLN A 277 -33.49 -92.38 75.16
CA GLN A 277 -33.58 -92.89 76.52
C GLN A 277 -34.98 -93.45 76.83
N LEU A 278 -36.05 -92.74 76.48
CA LEU A 278 -37.42 -93.22 76.64
C LEU A 278 -37.70 -94.47 75.79
N GLN A 279 -37.14 -94.56 74.59
CA GLN A 279 -37.23 -95.75 73.74
C GLN A 279 -36.54 -96.97 74.38
N LEU A 280 -35.38 -96.79 75.00
CA LEU A 280 -34.70 -97.87 75.73
C LEU A 280 -35.53 -98.34 76.93
N GLN A 281 -36.10 -97.42 77.71
CA GLN A 281 -36.98 -97.76 78.83
C GLN A 281 -38.25 -98.48 78.37
N LEU A 282 -38.86 -98.05 77.27
CA LEU A 282 -40.01 -98.74 76.67
C LEU A 282 -39.64 -100.19 76.30
N LEU A 283 -38.48 -100.39 75.65
CA LEU A 283 -38.00 -101.71 75.27
C LEU A 283 -37.72 -102.60 76.49
N GLU A 284 -37.09 -102.05 77.54
CA GLU A 284 -36.87 -102.75 78.81
C GLU A 284 -38.21 -103.25 79.38
N HIS A 285 -39.21 -102.37 79.48
CA HIS A 285 -40.55 -102.75 79.93
C HIS A 285 -41.25 -103.76 79.01
N GLU A 286 -41.12 -103.64 77.68
CA GLU A 286 -41.63 -104.62 76.74
C GLU A 286 -40.97 -106.00 76.91
N THR A 287 -39.66 -106.05 77.19
CA THR A 287 -38.94 -107.31 77.46
C THR A 287 -39.30 -107.91 78.81
N GLU A 288 -39.49 -107.09 79.84
CA GLU A 288 -39.98 -107.51 81.16
C GLU A 288 -41.39 -108.10 81.06
N MET A 289 -42.29 -107.42 80.34
CA MET A 289 -43.69 -107.87 80.16
C MET A 289 -43.82 -109.07 79.20
N SER A 290 -42.97 -109.20 78.18
CA SER A 290 -42.99 -110.35 77.26
C SER A 290 -42.48 -111.65 77.89
N GLY A 291 -41.79 -111.58 79.04
CA GLY A 291 -41.49 -112.74 79.88
C GLY A 291 -42.72 -113.35 80.59
N GLU A 292 -43.83 -112.59 80.69
CA GLU A 292 -45.06 -113.00 81.40
C GLU A 292 -46.21 -113.43 80.48
N ILE A 293 -46.05 -113.37 79.16
CA ILE A 293 -47.07 -113.86 78.20
C ILE A 293 -46.96 -115.39 78.09
N THR A 294 -47.69 -116.08 78.96
CA THR A 294 -47.82 -117.55 78.94
C THR A 294 -48.54 -118.04 77.67
N ASP A 295 -48.22 -119.25 77.21
CA ASP A 295 -48.86 -119.91 76.05
C ASP A 295 -50.40 -119.94 76.14
N SER A 296 -50.96 -119.81 77.36
CA SER A 296 -52.41 -119.75 77.60
C SER A 296 -53.08 -118.53 76.96
N ASP A 297 -52.39 -117.40 76.85
CA ASP A 297 -52.96 -116.20 76.22
C ASP A 297 -52.98 -116.34 74.70
N LYS A 298 -51.99 -117.00 74.08
CA LYS A 298 -52.00 -117.30 72.64
C LYS A 298 -53.16 -118.20 72.25
N GLU A 299 -53.41 -119.27 73.00
CA GLU A 299 -54.57 -120.15 72.77
C GLU A 299 -55.89 -119.39 72.92
N ARG A 300 -55.99 -118.49 73.91
CA ARG A 300 -57.17 -117.65 74.11
C ARG A 300 -57.38 -116.65 72.97
N TYR A 301 -56.32 -116.02 72.46
CA TYR A 301 -56.40 -115.14 71.29
C TYR A 301 -56.82 -115.91 70.04
N GLN A 302 -56.28 -117.12 69.83
CA GLN A 302 -56.62 -117.95 68.68
C GLN A 302 -58.09 -118.41 68.72
N GLN A 303 -58.59 -118.83 69.88
CA GLN A 303 -60.01 -119.14 70.08
C GLN A 303 -60.91 -117.92 69.85
N LEU A 304 -60.49 -116.73 70.30
CA LEU A 304 -61.23 -115.50 70.09
C LEU A 304 -61.25 -115.09 68.61
N GLU A 305 -60.15 -115.30 67.89
CA GLU A 305 -60.03 -115.04 66.47
C GLU A 305 -60.91 -116.00 65.64
N GLU A 306 -60.91 -117.29 65.96
CA GLU A 306 -61.80 -118.29 65.35
C GLU A 306 -63.28 -117.97 65.61
N ALA A 307 -63.64 -117.62 66.86
CA ALA A 307 -64.99 -117.18 67.19
C ALA A 307 -65.38 -115.90 66.43
N SER A 308 -64.47 -114.94 66.29
CA SER A 308 -64.68 -113.71 65.52
C SER A 308 -64.84 -113.99 64.02
N ALA A 309 -64.07 -114.92 63.46
CA ALA A 309 -64.20 -115.36 62.08
C ALA A 309 -65.56 -116.06 61.83
N SER A 310 -65.96 -116.97 62.73
CA SER A 310 -67.25 -117.66 62.65
C SER A 310 -68.44 -116.68 62.72
N LEU A 311 -68.37 -115.68 63.62
CA LEU A 311 -69.40 -114.63 63.70
C LEU A 311 -69.45 -113.77 62.44
N ARG A 312 -68.30 -113.40 61.87
CA ARG A 312 -68.24 -112.64 60.61
C ARG A 312 -68.86 -113.40 59.44
N GLU A 313 -68.66 -114.72 59.37
CA GLU A 313 -69.27 -115.56 58.34
C GLU A 313 -70.79 -115.68 58.53
N ARG A 314 -71.25 -115.82 59.78
CA ARG A 314 -72.68 -115.86 60.09
C ARG A 314 -73.40 -114.55 59.79
N ILE A 315 -72.76 -113.41 60.05
CA ILE A 315 -73.27 -112.09 59.64
C ILE A 315 -73.38 -112.03 58.12
N ARG A 316 -72.35 -112.46 57.38
CA ARG A 316 -72.38 -112.49 55.91
C ARG A 316 -73.52 -113.35 55.36
N HIS A 317 -73.72 -114.56 55.92
CA HIS A 317 -74.84 -115.41 55.54
C HIS A 317 -76.21 -114.79 55.85
N LEU A 318 -76.33 -114.10 56.99
CA LEU A 318 -77.55 -113.38 57.34
C LEU A 318 -77.79 -112.21 56.37
N ASP A 319 -76.76 -111.45 56.02
CA ASP A 319 -76.86 -110.37 55.04
C ASP A 319 -77.30 -110.90 53.66
N ASP A 320 -76.76 -112.04 53.21
CA ASP A 320 -77.17 -112.68 51.95
C ASP A 320 -78.64 -113.15 51.98
N MET A 321 -79.09 -113.71 53.11
CA MET A 321 -80.50 -114.10 53.28
C MET A 321 -81.41 -112.87 53.31
N VAL A 322 -81.01 -111.81 53.99
CA VAL A 322 -81.73 -110.53 54.01
C VAL A 322 -81.79 -109.96 52.60
N HIS A 323 -80.70 -109.99 51.83
CA HIS A 323 -80.69 -109.54 50.45
C HIS A 323 -81.59 -110.37 49.54
N CYS A 324 -81.59 -111.71 49.68
CA CYS A 324 -82.51 -112.57 48.93
C CYS A 324 -83.98 -112.24 49.25
N GLN A 325 -84.30 -112.01 50.54
CA GLN A 325 -85.64 -111.60 50.96
C GLN A 325 -86.02 -110.22 50.42
N GLN A 326 -85.12 -109.23 50.51
CA GLN A 326 -85.31 -107.90 49.97
C GLN A 326 -85.56 -107.93 48.45
N LYS A 327 -84.80 -108.75 47.70
CA LYS A 327 -85.00 -108.93 46.26
C LYS A 327 -86.37 -109.54 45.95
N LYS A 328 -86.82 -110.51 46.75
CA LYS A 328 -88.14 -111.13 46.59
C LYS A 328 -89.27 -110.16 46.91
N VAL A 329 -89.15 -109.38 47.98
CA VAL A 329 -90.09 -108.30 48.32
C VAL A 329 -90.10 -107.25 47.22
N LYS A 330 -88.94 -106.85 46.71
CA LYS A 330 -88.84 -105.89 45.60
C LYS A 330 -89.52 -106.40 44.34
N GLN A 331 -89.33 -107.68 43.97
CA GLN A 331 -90.07 -108.31 42.87
C GLN A 331 -91.58 -108.33 43.12
N MET A 332 -92.03 -108.71 44.32
CA MET A 332 -93.45 -108.66 44.67
C MET A 332 -94.03 -107.23 44.57
N VAL A 333 -93.28 -106.21 45.00
CA VAL A 333 -93.69 -104.81 44.87
C VAL A 333 -93.71 -104.38 43.41
N GLU A 334 -92.71 -104.74 42.59
CA GLU A 334 -92.68 -104.46 41.16
C GLU A 334 -93.83 -105.16 40.42
N GLU A 335 -94.18 -106.40 40.76
CA GLU A 335 -95.34 -107.12 40.21
C GLU A 335 -96.66 -106.43 40.59
N ILE A 336 -96.85 -106.06 41.87
CA ILE A 336 -98.04 -105.32 42.33
C ILE A 336 -98.13 -103.95 41.64
N MET A 337 -97.03 -103.21 41.56
CA MET A 337 -97.00 -101.91 40.86
C MET A 337 -97.21 -102.08 39.36
N SER A 338 -96.72 -103.17 38.74
CA SER A 338 -96.98 -103.48 37.33
C SER A 338 -98.44 -103.83 37.10
N HIS A 339 -99.07 -104.60 38.00
CA HIS A 339 -100.51 -104.87 37.97
C HIS A 339 -101.35 -103.62 38.23
N GLU A 340 -100.92 -102.70 39.11
CA GLU A 340 -101.58 -101.41 39.32
C GLU A 340 -101.37 -100.45 38.14
N LEU A 341 -100.17 -100.39 37.54
CA LEU A 341 -99.91 -99.58 36.35
C LEU A 341 -100.59 -100.15 35.12
N PHE A 342 -100.64 -101.48 34.95
CA PHE A 342 -101.40 -102.16 33.89
C PHE A 342 -102.91 -101.99 34.10
N SER A 343 -103.40 -102.06 35.34
CA SER A 343 -104.82 -101.78 35.65
C SER A 343 -105.16 -100.29 35.52
N ARG A 344 -104.24 -99.37 35.86
CA ARG A 344 -104.41 -97.91 35.64
C ARG A 344 -104.21 -97.48 34.18
N PHE A 345 -103.48 -98.26 33.37
CA PHE A 345 -103.45 -98.13 31.91
C PHE A 345 -104.72 -98.73 31.28
N SER A 346 -105.22 -99.85 31.82
CA SER A 346 -106.50 -100.45 31.42
C SER A 346 -107.68 -99.52 31.76
N LEU A 347 -107.62 -98.80 32.89
CA LEU A 347 -108.51 -97.67 33.21
C LEU A 347 -108.41 -96.50 32.21
N ARG A 348 -107.42 -96.44 31.30
CA ARG A 348 -107.19 -95.29 30.41
C ARG A 348 -107.46 -95.54 28.92
N LEU A 349 -107.61 -96.80 28.48
CA LEU A 349 -107.96 -97.15 27.08
C LEU A 349 -109.42 -97.60 26.87
N VAL A 350 -110.12 -98.09 27.90
CA VAL A 350 -111.58 -98.33 27.87
C VAL A 350 -112.31 -97.26 28.70
N GLY A 351 -111.82 -96.04 28.63
CA GLY A 351 -112.61 -94.86 28.93
C GLY A 351 -113.22 -94.32 27.65
N ARG A 352 -114.51 -94.59 27.41
CA ARG A 352 -115.52 -93.71 26.78
C ARG A 352 -116.75 -94.48 26.33
#